data_AF-A0A229RV73-F1
#
_entry.id   AF-A0A229RV73-F1
#
_cell.length_a   1.000
_cell.length_b   1.000
_cell.length_c   1.000
_cell.angle_alpha   90.00
_cell.angle_beta   90.00
_cell.angle_gamma   90.00
#
_symmetry.space_group_name_H-M   'P 1'
#
loop_
_entity.id
_entity.type
_entity.pdbx_description
1 polymer ?
#
loop_
_entity_poly.entity_id
_entity_poly.type
_entity_poly.pdbx_seq_one_letter_code
_entity_poly.pdbx_strand_id
1 'polypeptide(L)'
;MQPASPAQPATPGAGADVKTFVTAVLLTFGVGLLMMDGWALLDSGFGAFLGLVGGGFGVFWWRHIHGKVFPRELSTKSVVILAVINIALALLLFLVAG
;
A
#
# COMPACT_ATOMS: atom_id res chain seq x y z
N MET A 1 30.56 35.39 -20.06
CA MET A 1 29.24 34.96 -19.55
C MET A 1 28.89 33.65 -20.25
N GLN A 2 28.92 32.52 -19.54
CA GLN A 2 28.58 31.22 -20.12
C GLN A 2 27.06 31.19 -20.38
N PRO A 3 26.56 30.77 -21.56
CA PRO A 3 25.13 30.63 -21.76
C PRO A 3 24.61 29.53 -20.82
N ALA A 4 23.50 29.80 -20.13
CA ALA A 4 22.82 28.79 -19.32
C ALA A 4 22.32 27.66 -20.24
N SER A 5 22.83 26.44 -20.03
CA SER A 5 22.30 25.26 -20.73
C SER A 5 20.80 25.10 -20.41
N PRO A 6 19.94 24.81 -21.41
CA PRO A 6 18.53 24.55 -21.16
C PRO A 6 18.40 23.35 -20.22
N ALA A 7 17.63 23.49 -19.14
CA ALA A 7 17.31 22.38 -18.26
C ALA A 7 16.52 21.33 -19.05
N GLN A 8 17.13 20.17 -19.28
CA GLN A 8 16.48 19.07 -19.99
C GLN A 8 15.32 18.54 -19.15
N PRO A 9 14.07 18.48 -19.69
CA PRO A 9 12.94 17.93 -18.94
C PRO A 9 13.26 16.48 -18.56
N ALA A 10 13.23 16.19 -17.26
CA ALA A 10 13.38 14.81 -16.80
C ALA A 10 12.20 13.98 -17.32
N THR A 11 12.46 13.08 -18.27
CA THR A 11 11.47 12.09 -18.72
C THR A 11 11.02 11.29 -17.50
N PRO A 12 9.71 11.28 -17.16
CA PRO A 12 9.20 10.46 -16.07
C PRO A 12 9.58 9.00 -16.33
N GLY A 13 10.37 8.40 -15.43
CA GLY A 13 10.80 7.02 -15.60
C GLY A 13 9.61 6.07 -15.44
N ALA A 14 9.29 5.29 -16.48
CA ALA A 14 8.18 4.31 -16.44
C ALA A 14 8.21 3.38 -15.21
N GLY A 15 9.40 3.08 -14.67
CA GLY A 15 9.55 2.30 -13.44
C GLY A 15 8.96 2.97 -12.18
N ALA A 16 8.92 4.30 -12.13
CA ALA A 16 8.32 5.06 -11.03
C ALA A 16 6.77 4.95 -11.06
N ASP A 17 6.19 5.02 -12.25
CA ASP A 17 4.75 4.90 -12.44
C ASP A 17 4.26 3.46 -12.15
N VAL A 18 5.04 2.43 -12.56
CA VAL A 18 4.73 1.02 -12.24
C VAL A 18 4.75 0.77 -10.72
N LYS A 19 5.77 1.26 -10.00
CA LYS A 19 5.83 1.10 -8.54
C LYS A 19 4.64 1.76 -7.86
N THR A 20 4.28 2.94 -8.33
CA THR A 20 3.12 3.68 -7.80
C THR A 20 1.83 2.87 -7.99
N PHE A 21 1.62 2.31 -9.18
CA PHE A 21 0.48 1.45 -9.46
C PHE A 21 0.47 0.19 -8.58
N VAL A 22 1.60 -0.51 -8.49
CA VAL A 22 1.72 -1.72 -7.66
C VAL A 22 1.43 -1.42 -6.20
N THR A 23 1.91 -0.29 -5.67
CA THR A 23 1.57 0.13 -4.31
C THR A 23 0.08 0.41 -4.16
N ALA A 24 -0.57 1.07 -5.13
CA ALA A 24 -2.02 1.27 -5.09
C ALA A 24 -2.80 -0.04 -5.02
N VAL A 25 -2.40 -1.02 -5.84
CA VAL A 25 -3.00 -2.34 -5.83
C VAL A 25 -2.78 -3.04 -4.50
N LEU A 26 -1.54 -3.11 -3.99
CA LEU A 26 -1.20 -3.78 -2.73
C LEU A 26 -1.87 -3.14 -1.51
N LEU A 27 -2.03 -1.82 -1.52
CA LEU A 27 -2.63 -1.08 -0.43
C LEU A 27 -4.15 -1.26 -0.42
N THR A 28 -4.78 -1.25 -1.60
CA THR A 28 -6.20 -1.57 -1.76
C THR A 28 -6.49 -3.02 -1.38
N PHE A 29 -5.67 -3.95 -1.87
CA PHE A 29 -5.79 -5.37 -1.55
C PHE A 29 -5.61 -5.64 -0.05
N GLY A 30 -4.63 -4.99 0.58
CA GLY A 30 -4.38 -5.12 2.02
C GLY A 30 -5.54 -4.64 2.88
N VAL A 31 -6.24 -3.58 2.48
CA VAL A 31 -7.47 -3.12 3.16
C VAL A 31 -8.58 -4.17 3.04
N GLY A 32 -8.74 -4.78 1.87
CA GLY A 32 -9.71 -5.87 1.64
C GLY A 32 -9.38 -7.11 2.48
N LEU A 33 -8.11 -7.51 2.53
CA LEU A 33 -7.66 -8.61 3.40
C LEU A 33 -7.90 -8.30 4.88
N LEU A 34 -7.58 -7.09 5.35
CA LEU A 34 -7.84 -6.70 6.74
C LEU A 34 -9.32 -6.78 7.11
N MET A 35 -10.20 -6.43 6.15
CA MET A 35 -11.64 -6.62 6.31
C MET A 35 -12.02 -8.09 6.46
N MET A 36 -11.50 -8.96 5.58
CA MET A 36 -11.76 -10.40 5.62
C MET A 36 -11.20 -11.03 6.90
N ASP A 37 -9.98 -10.68 7.28
CA ASP A 37 -9.33 -11.10 8.53
C ASP A 37 -10.13 -10.64 9.74
N GLY A 38 -10.56 -9.38 9.75
CA GLY A 38 -11.40 -8.84 10.82
C GLY A 38 -12.70 -9.63 10.95
N TRP A 39 -13.35 -9.95 9.83
CA TRP A 39 -14.55 -10.78 9.84
C TRP A 39 -14.28 -12.20 10.34
N ALA A 40 -13.23 -12.86 9.82
CA ALA A 40 -12.88 -14.23 10.15
C ALA A 40 -12.45 -14.39 11.63
N LEU A 41 -11.70 -13.44 12.17
CA LEU A 41 -11.19 -13.49 13.55
C LEU A 41 -12.26 -13.21 14.61
N LEU A 42 -13.24 -12.35 14.30
CA LEU A 42 -14.29 -11.96 15.26
C LEU A 42 -15.65 -12.63 14.97
N ASP A 43 -15.71 -13.51 13.97
CA ASP A 43 -16.89 -14.24 13.48
C ASP A 43 -18.16 -13.36 13.39
N SER A 44 -17.97 -12.09 13.02
CA SER A 44 -19.02 -11.08 13.10
C SER A 44 -18.79 -9.92 12.13
N GLY A 45 -19.89 -9.30 11.69
CA GLY A 45 -19.84 -8.09 10.86
C GLY A 45 -19.15 -6.90 11.53
N PHE A 46 -19.07 -6.88 12.88
CA PHE A 46 -18.29 -5.90 13.63
C PHE A 46 -16.78 -6.06 13.37
N GLY A 47 -16.31 -7.30 13.24
CA GLY A 47 -14.95 -7.60 12.84
C GLY A 47 -14.56 -7.01 11.49
N ALA A 48 -15.45 -7.12 10.49
CA ALA A 48 -15.24 -6.50 9.18
C ALA A 48 -15.14 -4.97 9.28
N PHE A 49 -15.97 -4.34 10.13
CA PHE A 49 -15.89 -2.89 10.38
C PHE A 49 -14.56 -2.49 11.03
N LEU A 50 -14.08 -3.24 12.02
CA LEU A 50 -12.76 -3.01 12.61
C LEU A 50 -11.64 -3.22 11.59
N GLY A 51 -11.76 -4.21 10.71
CA GLY A 51 -10.84 -4.42 9.59
C GLY A 51 -10.81 -3.22 8.63
N LEU A 52 -11.96 -2.64 8.30
CA LEU A 52 -12.07 -1.41 7.50
C LEU A 52 -11.39 -0.24 8.19
N VAL A 53 -11.70 0.00 9.47
CA VAL A 53 -11.13 1.10 10.26
C VAL A 53 -9.61 0.94 10.39
N GLY A 54 -9.13 -0.27 10.66
CA GLY A 54 -7.71 -0.61 10.71
C GLY A 54 -7.03 -0.40 9.36
N GLY A 55 -7.68 -0.79 8.26
CA GLY A 55 -7.19 -0.56 6.90
C GLY A 55 -7.09 0.93 6.57
N GLY A 56 -8.13 1.70 6.89
CA GLY A 56 -8.16 3.16 6.72
C GLY A 56 -7.09 3.87 7.57
N PHE A 57 -6.90 3.44 8.83
CA PHE A 57 -5.82 3.93 9.68
C PHE A 57 -4.44 3.57 9.12
N GLY A 58 -4.28 2.37 8.56
CA GLY A 58 -3.06 1.96 7.86
C GLY A 58 -2.75 2.85 6.66
N VAL A 59 -3.75 3.20 5.85
CA VAL A 59 -3.60 4.14 4.72
C VAL A 59 -3.26 5.55 5.22
N PHE A 60 -3.89 6.01 6.29
CA PHE A 60 -3.61 7.32 6.88
C PHE A 60 -2.18 7.38 7.44
N TRP A 61 -1.77 6.35 8.17
CA TRP A 61 -0.42 6.22 8.70
C TRP A 61 0.64 6.15 7.60
N TRP A 62 0.36 5.38 6.53
CA TRP A 62 1.18 5.34 5.33
C TRP A 62 1.37 6.73 4.71
N ARG A 63 0.26 7.47 4.55
CA ARG A 63 0.28 8.86 4.06
C ARG A 63 1.10 9.76 4.97
N HIS A 64 1.06 9.56 6.29
CA HIS A 64 1.83 10.37 7.25
C HIS A 64 3.34 10.13 7.09
N ILE A 65 3.78 8.88 6.95
CA ILE A 65 5.21 8.54 6.78
C ILE A 65 5.74 9.00 5.42
N HIS A 66 4.96 8.80 4.35
CA HIS A 66 5.42 9.06 2.98
C HIS A 66 5.00 10.43 2.41
N GLY A 67 4.26 11.24 3.18
CA GLY A 67 3.74 12.56 2.79
C GLY A 67 2.63 12.53 1.74
N LYS A 68 2.57 11.49 0.91
CA LYS A 68 1.54 11.23 -0.11
C LYS A 68 1.11 9.77 -0.04
N VAL A 69 -0.14 9.50 -0.39
CA VAL A 69 -0.65 8.10 -0.50
C VAL A 69 0.11 7.35 -1.60
N PHE A 70 0.43 8.07 -2.69
CA PHE A 70 1.16 7.57 -3.85
C PHE A 70 2.36 8.47 -4.15
N PRO A 71 3.51 8.27 -3.49
CA PRO A 71 4.75 8.96 -3.83
C PRO A 71 5.25 8.48 -5.19
N ARG A 72 5.59 9.42 -6.08
CA ARG A 72 6.15 9.10 -7.40
C ARG A 72 7.54 8.43 -7.30
N GLU A 73 8.29 8.79 -6.27
CA GLU A 73 9.61 8.25 -5.94
C GLU A 73 9.46 7.24 -4.78
N LEU A 74 8.85 6.08 -5.04
CA LEU A 74 8.73 5.03 -4.02
C LEU A 74 9.96 4.12 -3.99
N SER A 75 10.53 3.97 -2.80
CA SER A 75 11.60 3.01 -2.55
C SER A 75 11.08 1.59 -2.79
N THR A 76 11.86 0.79 -3.53
CA THR A 76 11.53 -0.63 -3.78
C THR A 76 11.33 -1.40 -2.47
N LYS A 77 12.05 -1.02 -1.40
CA LYS A 77 11.91 -1.64 -0.06
C LYS A 77 10.50 -1.47 0.49
N SER A 78 9.88 -0.31 0.31
CA SER A 78 8.52 -0.03 0.80
C SER A 78 7.48 -0.90 0.09
N VAL A 79 7.62 -1.09 -1.23
CA VAL A 79 6.75 -1.98 -2.02
C VAL A 79 6.90 -3.43 -1.57
N VAL A 80 8.14 -3.88 -1.35
CA VAL A 80 8.44 -5.23 -0.86
C VAL A 80 7.84 -5.46 0.52
N ILE A 81 7.97 -4.49 1.45
CA ILE A 81 7.36 -4.60 2.78
C ILE A 81 5.83 -4.70 2.68
N LEU A 82 5.19 -3.91 1.82
CA LEU A 82 3.74 -4.00 1.60
C LEU A 82 3.33 -5.38 1.07
N ALA A 83 4.09 -5.92 0.12
CA ALA A 83 3.83 -7.26 -0.42
C ALA A 83 3.97 -8.32 0.68
N VAL A 84 5.01 -8.24 1.52
CA VAL A 84 5.21 -9.17 2.64
C VAL A 84 4.07 -9.09 3.66
N ILE A 85 3.60 -7.89 3.99
CA ILE A 85 2.43 -7.71 4.89
C ILE A 85 1.20 -8.37 4.30
N ASN A 86 0.93 -8.16 3.01
CA ASN A 86 -0.21 -8.79 2.33
C ASN A 86 -0.12 -10.32 2.33
N ILE A 87 1.07 -10.89 2.12
CA ILE A 87 1.28 -12.34 2.20
C ILE A 87 1.01 -12.86 3.62
N ALA A 88 1.48 -12.14 4.65
CA ALA A 88 1.24 -12.51 6.03
C ALA A 88 -0.26 -12.46 6.40
N LEU A 89 -0.98 -11.43 5.96
CA LEU A 89 -2.43 -11.31 6.13
C LEU A 89 -3.17 -12.43 5.40
N ALA A 90 -2.81 -12.71 4.15
CA ALA A 90 -3.42 -13.82 3.40
C ALA A 90 -3.17 -15.19 4.04
N LEU A 91 -1.98 -15.42 4.59
CA LEU A 91 -1.65 -16.65 5.34
C LEU A 91 -2.44 -16.73 6.65
N LEU A 92 -2.60 -15.62 7.36
CA LEU A 92 -3.43 -15.56 8.57
C LEU A 92 -4.87 -15.90 8.22
N LEU A 93 -5.43 -15.26 7.20
CA LEU A 93 -6.78 -15.53 6.72
C LEU A 93 -6.96 -17.00 6.36
N PHE A 94 -6.00 -17.57 5.62
CA PHE A 94 -6.03 -18.97 5.24
C PHE A 94 -6.02 -19.92 6.45
N LEU A 95 -5.27 -19.59 7.50
CA LEU A 95 -5.21 -20.40 8.72
C LEU A 95 -6.47 -20.28 9.58
N VAL A 96 -7.12 -19.11 9.55
CA VAL A 96 -8.32 -18.84 10.37
C VAL A 96 -9.59 -19.30 9.68
N ALA A 97 -9.67 -19.19 8.35
CA ALA A 97 -10.86 -19.47 7.56
C ALA A 97 -10.80 -20.78 6.75
N GLY A 98 -9.64 -21.43 6.68
CA GLY A 98 -9.42 -22.73 6.02
C GLY A 98 -9.45 -23.89 7.00
#